data_AF-A0A4S5CGU8-F1
#
_entry.id   AF-A0A4S5CGU8-F1
#
_cell.length_a   1.000
_cell.length_b   1.000
_cell.length_c   1.000
_cell.angle_alpha   90.00
_cell.angle_beta   90.00
_cell.angle_gamma   90.00
#
_symmetry.space_group_name_H-M   'P 1'
#
loop_
_entity.id
_entity.type
_entity.pdbx_description
1 polymer ?
#
loop_
_entity_poly.entity_id
_entity_poly.type
_entity_poly.pdbx_seq_one_letter_code
_entity_poly.pdbx_strand_id
1 'polypeptide(L)'
;MNGIEFLERYLDKMDQPLAVEQERYGGGYRVILLHRTSAEFLFDMLEGDNNEGTQAQFFLGENMLFPSAWGRSLGQALRRLSAKLEAMYEITDKPGRSGVARKFKLLAEYDTEPGEDKSYYDVEFEQVVDDCRHGDWYWFEDAKEKCSQTENRNLHAWVNFQWPADLKEAVTKAEKLE
;
A
#
# COMPACT_ATOMS: atom_id res chain seq x y z
N MET A 1 -6.56 -25.54 -3.36
CA MET A 1 -6.14 -24.34 -2.62
C MET A 1 -6.17 -23.24 -3.66
N ASN A 2 -7.34 -22.64 -3.88
CA ASN A 2 -7.55 -21.85 -5.10
C ASN A 2 -7.72 -20.38 -4.71
N GLY A 3 -6.93 -19.50 -5.33
CA GLY A 3 -7.08 -18.04 -5.23
C GLY A 3 -5.96 -17.29 -4.49
N ILE A 4 -4.81 -17.92 -4.20
CA ILE A 4 -3.63 -17.26 -3.63
C ILE A 4 -2.35 -17.46 -4.46
N GLU A 5 -2.45 -18.08 -5.64
CA GLU A 5 -1.31 -18.49 -6.46
C GLU A 5 -0.48 -17.28 -6.92
N PHE A 6 -1.11 -16.13 -7.15
CA PHE A 6 -0.39 -14.90 -7.50
C PHE A 6 0.42 -14.38 -6.31
N LEU A 7 -0.17 -14.38 -5.10
CA LEU A 7 0.53 -13.98 -3.88
C LEU A 7 1.74 -14.89 -3.60
N GLU A 8 1.59 -16.21 -3.73
CA GLU A 8 2.70 -17.16 -3.54
C GLU A 8 3.85 -16.85 -4.52
N ARG A 9 3.53 -16.72 -5.81
CA ARG A 9 4.54 -16.37 -6.83
C ARG A 9 5.16 -14.98 -6.61
N TYR A 10 4.38 -14.03 -6.11
CA TYR A 10 4.88 -12.69 -5.80
C TYR A 10 5.91 -12.74 -4.68
N LEU A 11 5.59 -13.44 -3.58
CA LEU A 11 6.47 -13.62 -2.43
C LEU A 11 7.77 -14.33 -2.81
N ASP A 12 7.69 -15.39 -3.62
CA ASP A 12 8.86 -16.11 -4.13
C ASP A 12 9.82 -15.22 -4.95
N LYS A 13 9.31 -14.15 -5.58
CA LYS A 13 10.11 -13.26 -6.44
C LYS A 13 10.65 -12.03 -5.72
N MET A 14 9.90 -11.49 -4.77
CA MET A 14 10.20 -10.20 -4.15
C MET A 14 10.96 -10.31 -2.84
N ASP A 15 11.05 -11.50 -2.23
CA ASP A 15 11.65 -11.72 -0.90
C ASP A 15 11.11 -10.71 0.15
N GLN A 16 9.84 -10.32 -0.01
CA GLN A 16 9.15 -9.39 0.88
C GLN A 16 8.39 -10.16 1.96
N PRO A 17 8.43 -9.71 3.23
CA PRO A 17 7.68 -10.37 4.29
C PRO A 17 6.18 -10.09 4.13
N LEU A 18 5.38 -11.14 4.37
CA LEU A 18 3.93 -11.02 4.53
C LEU A 18 3.61 -10.89 6.02
N ALA A 19 3.18 -9.70 6.42
CA ALA A 19 2.75 -9.43 7.77
C ALA A 19 1.26 -9.74 7.91
N VAL A 20 0.88 -10.38 9.02
CA VAL A 20 -0.49 -10.79 9.29
C VAL A 20 -0.84 -10.41 10.72
N GLU A 21 -1.96 -9.72 10.91
CA GLU A 21 -2.56 -9.49 12.21
C GLU A 21 -4.01 -10.01 12.26
N GLN A 22 -4.45 -10.33 13.47
CA GLN A 22 -5.87 -10.53 13.76
C GLN A 22 -6.36 -9.30 14.52
N GLU A 23 -7.45 -8.69 14.08
CA GLU A 23 -7.95 -7.47 14.70
C GLU A 23 -8.30 -7.68 16.18
N ARG A 24 -7.85 -6.74 17.03
CA ARG A 24 -7.95 -6.77 18.49
C ARG A 24 -9.33 -7.15 19.05
N TYR A 25 -10.40 -6.69 18.39
CA TYR A 25 -11.78 -6.92 18.83
C TYR A 25 -12.49 -8.09 18.11
N GLY A 26 -11.74 -8.96 17.44
CA GLY A 26 -12.29 -10.14 16.75
C GLY A 26 -13.04 -9.82 15.46
N GLY A 27 -12.68 -8.71 14.80
CA GLY A 27 -13.34 -8.22 13.57
C GLY A 27 -12.94 -8.95 12.29
N GLY A 28 -11.69 -9.43 12.22
CA GLY A 28 -11.16 -10.11 11.05
C GLY A 28 -9.64 -10.25 11.08
N TYR A 29 -9.07 -10.43 9.89
CA TYR A 29 -7.64 -10.55 9.64
C TYR A 29 -7.23 -9.48 8.66
N ARG A 30 -6.05 -8.89 8.90
CA ARG A 30 -5.40 -7.96 7.99
C ARG A 30 -4.06 -8.53 7.57
N VAL A 31 -3.79 -8.46 6.27
CA VAL A 31 -2.54 -8.90 5.66
C VAL A 31 -1.92 -7.70 4.96
N ILE A 32 -0.61 -7.51 5.12
CA ILE A 32 0.15 -6.37 4.58
C ILE A 32 1.46 -6.86 3.98
N LEU A 33 1.81 -6.37 2.80
CA LEU A 33 3.14 -6.53 2.19
C LEU A 33 3.95 -5.26 2.31
N LEU A 34 4.89 -5.26 3.25
CA LEU A 34 5.83 -4.17 3.50
C LEU A 34 7.07 -4.75 4.16
N HIS A 35 8.20 -4.03 4.13
CA HIS A 35 9.31 -4.33 5.02
C HIS A 35 8.85 -4.37 6.48
N ARG A 36 9.46 -5.29 7.24
CA ARG A 36 9.06 -5.65 8.60
C ARG A 36 8.85 -4.45 9.52
N THR A 37 9.79 -3.49 9.52
CA THR A 37 9.72 -2.30 10.37
C THR A 37 8.53 -1.41 10.04
N SER A 38 8.11 -1.33 8.77
CA SER A 38 6.95 -0.56 8.31
C SER A 38 5.65 -1.27 8.64
N ALA A 39 5.61 -2.59 8.55
CA ALA A 39 4.48 -3.38 9.00
C ALA A 39 4.30 -3.32 10.53
N GLU A 40 5.37 -3.47 11.31
CA GLU A 40 5.34 -3.38 12.78
C GLU A 40 4.81 -2.03 13.24
N PHE A 41 5.28 -0.92 12.65
CA PHE A 41 4.75 0.41 12.93
C PHE A 41 3.23 0.51 12.68
N LEU A 42 2.73 0.03 11.54
CA LEU A 42 1.30 0.11 11.24
C LEU A 42 0.46 -0.72 12.21
N PHE A 43 0.97 -1.88 12.63
CA PHE A 43 0.31 -2.73 13.63
C PHE A 43 0.31 -2.06 15.02
N ASP A 44 1.42 -1.46 15.43
CA ASP A 44 1.49 -0.69 16.67
C ASP A 44 0.44 0.44 16.67
N MET A 45 0.28 1.15 15.55
CA MET A 45 -0.76 2.18 15.41
C MET A 45 -2.18 1.59 15.45
N LEU A 46 -2.41 0.43 14.83
CA LEU A 46 -3.71 -0.26 14.84
C LEU A 46 -4.10 -0.77 16.23
N GLU A 47 -3.13 -1.22 17.03
CA GLU A 47 -3.33 -1.73 18.38
C GLU A 47 -3.33 -0.64 19.46
N GLY A 48 -2.86 0.56 19.10
CA GLY A 48 -2.72 1.74 19.95
C GLY A 48 -4.03 2.29 20.51
N ASP A 49 -4.03 3.57 20.84
CA ASP A 49 -5.23 4.24 21.32
C ASP A 49 -6.28 4.42 20.21
N ASN A 50 -7.45 4.95 20.58
CA ASN A 50 -8.54 5.12 19.61
C ASN A 50 -8.17 6.06 18.45
N ASN A 51 -7.32 7.06 18.68
CA ASN A 51 -6.90 7.99 17.64
C ASN A 51 -5.90 7.31 16.71
N GLU A 52 -4.88 6.67 17.26
CA GLU A 52 -3.85 5.94 16.49
C GLU A 52 -4.49 4.88 15.60
N GLY A 53 -5.40 4.07 16.17
CA GLY A 53 -6.10 3.02 15.44
C GLY A 53 -7.01 3.58 14.36
N THR A 54 -7.68 4.70 14.62
CA THR A 54 -8.51 5.40 13.61
C THR A 54 -7.65 5.91 12.45
N GLN A 55 -6.50 6.51 12.75
CA GLN A 55 -5.58 7.02 11.73
C GLN A 55 -5.01 5.90 10.85
N ALA A 56 -4.62 4.77 11.44
CA ALA A 56 -4.14 3.60 10.67
C ALA A 56 -5.24 2.96 9.83
N GLN A 57 -6.49 2.93 10.30
CA GLN A 57 -7.62 2.49 9.49
C GLN A 57 -7.87 3.43 8.31
N PHE A 58 -7.78 4.74 8.50
CA PHE A 58 -7.89 5.70 7.39
C PHE A 58 -6.77 5.53 6.38
N PHE A 59 -5.51 5.43 6.82
CA PHE A 59 -4.37 5.17 5.95
C PHE A 59 -4.58 3.91 5.08
N LEU A 60 -5.02 2.81 5.68
CA LEU A 60 -5.22 1.55 4.96
C LEU A 60 -6.47 1.56 4.07
N GLY A 61 -7.42 2.47 4.31
CA GLY A 61 -8.74 2.48 3.68
C GLY A 61 -8.92 3.54 2.58
N GLU A 62 -8.25 4.69 2.66
CA GLU A 62 -8.54 5.83 1.77
C GLU A 62 -7.97 5.68 0.36
N ASN A 63 -6.84 5.00 0.19
CA ASN A 63 -6.34 4.67 -1.14
C ASN A 63 -5.98 3.18 -1.24
N MET A 64 -6.76 2.52 -2.11
CA MET A 64 -6.72 1.07 -2.31
C MET A 64 -5.46 0.57 -3.03
N LEU A 65 -4.49 1.41 -3.41
CA LEU A 65 -3.22 0.92 -3.98
C LEU A 65 -2.33 0.24 -2.94
N PHE A 66 -2.48 0.61 -1.67
CA PHE A 66 -1.61 0.09 -0.63
C PHE A 66 -1.72 -1.46 -0.57
N PRO A 67 -0.62 -2.21 -0.54
CA PRO A 67 -0.61 -3.67 -0.72
C PRO A 67 -1.01 -4.39 0.59
N SER A 68 -2.21 -4.07 1.06
CA SER A 68 -2.89 -4.70 2.18
C SER A 68 -4.27 -5.19 1.78
N ALA A 69 -4.82 -6.12 2.55
CA ALA A 69 -6.22 -6.51 2.47
C ALA A 69 -6.76 -6.91 3.84
N TRP A 70 -8.07 -6.74 4.02
CA TRP A 70 -8.81 -7.21 5.20
C TRP A 70 -9.83 -8.28 4.81
N GLY A 71 -10.07 -9.26 5.68
CA GLY A 71 -11.14 -10.24 5.52
C GLY A 71 -11.59 -10.84 6.85
N ARG A 72 -12.81 -11.37 6.89
CA ARG A 72 -13.39 -12.05 8.07
C ARG A 72 -12.65 -13.33 8.46
N SER A 73 -11.86 -13.88 7.54
CA SER A 73 -10.97 -15.01 7.79
C SER A 73 -9.62 -14.75 7.12
N LEU A 74 -8.55 -15.37 7.62
CA LEU A 74 -7.22 -15.27 7.02
C LEU A 74 -7.26 -15.69 5.53
N GLY A 75 -7.96 -16.77 5.21
CA GLY A 75 -8.10 -17.22 3.82
C GLY A 75 -8.78 -16.19 2.91
N GLN A 76 -9.77 -15.45 3.42
CA GLN A 76 -10.40 -14.36 2.66
C GLN A 76 -9.44 -13.19 2.47
N ALA A 77 -8.73 -12.77 3.52
CA ALA A 77 -7.75 -11.68 3.45
C ALA A 77 -6.63 -12.00 2.43
N LEU A 78 -6.10 -13.23 2.45
CA LEU A 78 -5.07 -13.68 1.50
C LEU A 78 -5.57 -13.71 0.05
N ARG A 79 -6.80 -14.17 -0.20
CA ARG A 79 -7.39 -14.17 -1.55
C ARG A 79 -7.58 -12.75 -2.09
N ARG A 80 -8.08 -11.84 -1.24
CA ARG A 80 -8.23 -10.42 -1.59
C ARG A 80 -6.89 -9.78 -1.93
N LEU A 81 -5.89 -10.00 -1.08
CA LEU A 81 -4.53 -9.52 -1.33
C LEU A 81 -3.96 -10.10 -2.64
N SER A 82 -4.10 -11.40 -2.87
CA SER A 82 -3.63 -12.05 -4.10
C SER A 82 -4.25 -11.43 -5.35
N ALA A 83 -5.58 -11.25 -5.37
CA ALA A 83 -6.26 -10.63 -6.51
C ALA A 83 -5.91 -9.16 -6.69
N LYS A 84 -5.68 -8.44 -5.58
CA LYS A 84 -5.26 -7.05 -5.58
C LYS A 84 -3.85 -6.90 -6.18
N LEU A 85 -2.92 -7.76 -5.78
CA LEU A 85 -1.58 -7.82 -6.37
C LEU A 85 -1.63 -8.21 -7.85
N GLU A 86 -2.50 -9.15 -8.23
CA GLU A 86 -2.68 -9.50 -9.63
C GLU A 86 -3.19 -8.32 -10.47
N ALA A 87 -4.05 -7.47 -9.90
CA ALA A 87 -4.47 -6.23 -10.56
C ALA A 87 -3.31 -5.21 -10.70
N MET A 88 -2.46 -5.12 -9.67
CA MET A 88 -1.42 -4.09 -9.54
C MET A 88 -0.09 -4.45 -10.19
N TYR A 89 0.21 -5.73 -10.35
CA TYR A 89 1.53 -6.22 -10.77
C TYR A 89 1.44 -7.23 -11.92
N GLU A 90 2.53 -7.33 -12.66
CA GLU A 90 2.83 -8.44 -13.57
C GLU A 90 4.05 -9.21 -13.07
N ILE A 91 3.98 -10.54 -13.11
CA ILE A 91 5.10 -11.44 -12.80
C ILE A 91 5.64 -12.00 -14.10
N THR A 92 6.96 -11.91 -14.30
CA THR A 92 7.62 -12.43 -15.49
C THR A 92 8.81 -13.32 -15.15
N ASP A 93 8.92 -14.45 -15.85
CA ASP A 93 10.06 -15.37 -15.76
C ASP A 93 11.04 -15.18 -16.92
N LYS A 94 10.94 -14.04 -17.63
CA LYS A 94 11.82 -13.73 -18.76
C LYS A 94 13.25 -13.45 -18.27
N PRO A 95 14.27 -14.12 -18.83
CA PRO A 95 15.67 -13.83 -18.50
C PRO A 95 16.00 -12.34 -18.70
N GLY A 96 16.63 -11.72 -17.70
CA GLY A 96 17.07 -10.31 -17.76
C GLY A 96 15.99 -9.26 -17.45
N ARG A 97 14.82 -9.65 -16.93
CA ARG A 97 13.80 -8.73 -16.38
C ARG A 97 13.65 -8.90 -14.88
N SER A 98 13.28 -7.84 -14.16
CA SER A 98 12.82 -7.98 -12.77
C SER A 98 11.64 -8.93 -12.74
N GLY A 99 11.62 -9.85 -11.77
CA GLY A 99 10.61 -10.91 -11.72
C GLY A 99 9.19 -10.39 -11.51
N VAL A 100 9.06 -9.15 -11.03
CA VAL A 100 7.81 -8.45 -10.80
C VAL A 100 7.93 -7.01 -11.30
N ALA A 101 6.87 -6.47 -11.90
CA ALA A 101 6.75 -5.07 -12.29
C ALA A 101 5.35 -4.52 -11.97
N ARG A 102 5.27 -3.25 -11.56
CA ARG A 102 4.00 -2.56 -11.36
C ARG A 102 3.33 -2.27 -12.71
N LYS A 103 2.01 -2.46 -12.78
CA LYS A 103 1.16 -2.13 -13.94
C LYS A 103 0.79 -0.63 -13.98
N PHE A 104 1.20 0.12 -12.98
CA PHE A 104 0.99 1.57 -12.85
C PHE A 104 2.28 2.26 -12.39
N LYS A 105 2.30 3.58 -12.45
CA LYS A 105 3.39 4.40 -11.90
C LYS A 105 2.83 5.35 -10.86
N LEU A 106 3.37 5.29 -9.65
CA LEU A 106 3.04 6.26 -8.61
C LEU A 106 4.14 7.31 -8.62
N LEU A 107 3.89 8.49 -9.20
CA LEU A 107 4.96 9.45 -9.48
C LEU A 107 4.92 10.64 -8.53
N ALA A 108 6.04 10.92 -7.88
CA ALA A 108 6.30 12.16 -7.18
C ALA A 108 7.27 13.03 -7.99
N GLU A 109 7.09 14.35 -7.90
CA GLU A 109 7.96 15.34 -8.56
C GLU A 109 9.24 15.53 -7.72
N TYR A 110 10.39 15.61 -8.38
CA TYR A 110 11.63 16.05 -7.72
C TYR A 110 11.56 17.55 -7.43
N ASP A 111 12.34 18.02 -6.46
CA ASP A 111 12.57 19.47 -6.35
C ASP A 111 13.34 19.93 -7.57
N THR A 112 12.84 20.99 -8.20
CA THR A 112 13.48 21.64 -9.34
C THR A 112 13.51 23.14 -9.09
N GLU A 113 14.61 23.79 -9.47
CA GLU A 113 14.71 25.25 -9.37
C GLU A 113 13.76 25.95 -10.37
N PRO A 114 13.38 27.22 -10.14
CA PRO A 114 12.57 27.97 -11.08
C PRO A 114 13.22 28.04 -12.47
N GLY A 115 12.57 27.43 -13.46
CA GLY A 115 13.04 27.37 -14.85
C GLY A 115 13.70 26.06 -15.25
N GLU A 116 13.83 25.10 -14.33
CA GLU A 116 14.24 23.73 -14.65
C GLU A 116 13.07 22.87 -15.15
N ASP A 117 13.40 21.85 -15.93
CA ASP A 117 12.43 20.88 -16.41
C ASP A 117 11.96 19.98 -15.27
N LYS A 118 10.64 19.75 -15.21
CA LYS A 118 10.03 18.83 -14.24
C LYS A 118 10.53 17.41 -14.47
N SER A 119 10.96 16.76 -13.39
CA SER A 119 11.35 15.35 -13.39
C SER A 119 10.63 14.59 -12.27
N TYR A 120 10.46 13.29 -12.46
CA TYR A 120 9.64 12.45 -11.57
C TYR A 120 10.37 11.15 -11.19
N TYR A 121 10.04 10.61 -10.02
CA TYR A 121 10.45 9.28 -9.58
C TYR A 121 9.27 8.40 -9.21
N ASP A 122 9.47 7.09 -9.30
CA ASP A 122 8.48 6.11 -8.88
C ASP A 122 8.55 5.93 -7.36
N VAL A 123 7.42 6.15 -6.70
CA VAL A 123 7.27 6.12 -5.25
C VAL A 123 7.06 4.68 -4.79
N GLU A 124 7.81 4.27 -3.79
CA GLU A 124 7.58 3.01 -3.08
C GLU A 124 6.62 3.22 -1.91
N PHE A 125 5.78 2.21 -1.61
CA PHE A 125 4.79 2.31 -0.54
C PHE A 125 5.41 2.55 0.85
N GLU A 126 6.64 2.08 1.07
CA GLU A 126 7.40 2.35 2.30
C GLU A 126 7.67 3.84 2.49
N GLN A 127 7.98 4.56 1.41
CA GLN A 127 8.24 5.99 1.46
C GLN A 127 6.96 6.78 1.81
N VAL A 128 5.79 6.28 1.41
CA VAL A 128 4.50 6.85 1.81
C VAL A 128 4.27 6.68 3.31
N VAL A 129 4.60 5.51 3.87
CA VAL A 129 4.53 5.30 5.33
C VAL A 129 5.50 6.22 6.06
N ASP A 130 6.73 6.36 5.54
CA ASP A 130 7.76 7.22 6.13
C ASP A 130 7.38 8.71 6.11
N ASP A 131 6.73 9.20 5.04
CA ASP A 131 6.19 10.57 5.00
C ASP A 131 5.21 10.84 6.16
N CYS A 132 4.47 9.81 6.59
CA CYS A 132 3.48 9.96 7.66
C CYS A 132 4.08 9.78 9.07
N ARG A 133 5.28 9.19 9.22
CA ARG A 133 5.91 8.89 10.52
C ARG A 133 6.41 10.10 11.29
N HIS A 134 6.44 11.27 10.66
CA HIS A 134 6.99 12.50 11.25
C HIS A 134 5.91 13.42 11.88
N GLY A 135 4.65 12.97 11.90
CA GLY A 135 3.53 13.74 12.47
C GLY A 135 3.40 13.63 13.99
N ASP A 136 2.63 14.55 14.57
CA ASP A 136 2.21 14.52 15.98
C ASP A 136 1.13 13.43 16.21
N TRP A 137 0.21 13.64 17.17
CA TRP A 137 -0.85 12.70 17.55
C TRP A 137 -1.81 12.28 16.41
N TYR A 138 -1.84 13.01 15.29
CA TYR A 138 -2.68 12.75 14.10
C TYR A 138 -1.82 12.42 12.87
N TRP A 139 -0.90 11.48 13.01
CA TRP A 139 0.16 11.19 12.04
C TRP A 139 -0.27 11.12 10.58
N PHE A 140 -1.42 10.52 10.25
CA PHE A 140 -1.87 10.36 8.86
C PHE A 140 -2.65 11.57 8.35
N GLU A 141 -3.73 11.96 9.03
CA GLU A 141 -4.58 13.07 8.58
C GLU A 141 -3.82 14.39 8.59
N ASP A 142 -2.98 14.65 9.60
CA ASP A 142 -2.16 15.85 9.65
C ASP A 142 -1.10 15.86 8.52
N ALA A 143 -0.43 14.72 8.28
CA ALA A 143 0.51 14.60 7.17
C ALA A 143 -0.19 14.77 5.81
N LYS A 144 -1.40 14.23 5.66
CA LYS A 144 -2.22 14.31 4.45
C LYS A 144 -2.73 15.73 4.20
N GLU A 145 -3.18 16.44 5.23
CA GLU A 145 -3.63 17.84 5.12
C GLU A 145 -2.47 18.78 4.73
N LYS A 146 -1.25 18.46 5.18
CA LYS A 146 -0.04 19.26 4.91
C LYS A 146 0.73 18.80 3.67
N CYS A 147 0.43 17.63 3.11
CA CYS A 147 1.18 17.12 1.96
C CYS A 147 1.04 18.05 0.75
N SER A 148 2.15 18.26 0.07
CA SER A 148 2.27 19.12 -1.11
C SER A 148 3.29 18.54 -2.08
N GLN A 149 3.47 19.21 -3.21
CA GLN A 149 4.50 18.82 -4.18
C GLN A 149 5.93 18.94 -3.62
N THR A 150 6.12 19.67 -2.52
CA THR A 150 7.43 19.91 -1.89
C THR A 150 7.56 19.31 -0.49
N GLU A 151 6.45 18.92 0.16
CA GLU A 151 6.39 18.38 1.53
C GLU A 151 5.59 17.07 1.51
N ASN A 152 6.11 15.99 2.11
CA ASN A 152 5.48 14.66 2.09
C ASN A 152 5.06 14.25 0.66
N ARG A 153 6.01 14.28 -0.27
CA ARG A 153 5.74 14.16 -1.72
C ARG A 153 5.23 12.78 -2.11
N ASN A 154 5.68 11.73 -1.41
CA ASN A 154 5.26 10.37 -1.64
C ASN A 154 3.79 10.23 -1.25
N LEU A 155 3.43 10.78 -0.09
CA LEU A 155 2.05 10.87 0.36
C LEU A 155 1.20 11.73 -0.58
N HIS A 156 1.69 12.90 -1.02
CA HIS A 156 1.00 13.74 -1.98
C HIS A 156 0.74 13.02 -3.30
N ALA A 157 1.73 12.29 -3.83
CA ALA A 157 1.58 11.48 -5.04
C ALA A 157 0.52 10.39 -4.88
N TRP A 158 0.48 9.74 -3.70
CA TRP A 158 -0.52 8.73 -3.36
C TRP A 158 -1.92 9.31 -3.24
N VAL A 159 -2.10 10.41 -2.50
CA VAL A 159 -3.40 11.09 -2.33
C VAL A 159 -3.95 11.59 -3.67
N ASN A 160 -3.09 12.08 -4.55
CA ASN A 160 -3.49 12.65 -5.84
C ASN A 160 -3.42 11.65 -7.01
N PHE A 161 -3.18 10.37 -6.74
CA PHE A 161 -3.04 9.36 -7.77
C PHE A 161 -4.28 9.28 -8.66
N GLN A 162 -4.08 9.51 -9.96
CA GLN A 162 -5.15 9.45 -10.96
C GLN A 162 -5.29 8.03 -11.46
N TRP A 163 -6.36 7.37 -11.01
CA TRP A 163 -6.60 5.96 -11.32
C TRP A 163 -6.93 5.72 -12.80
N PRO A 164 -6.20 4.82 -13.47
CA PRO A 164 -6.73 4.16 -14.66
C PRO A 164 -8.04 3.44 -14.31
N ALA A 165 -9.06 3.56 -15.17
CA ALA A 165 -10.40 3.04 -14.89
C ALA A 165 -10.40 1.51 -14.68
N ASP A 166 -9.63 0.81 -15.50
CA ASP A 166 -9.41 -0.64 -15.43
C ASP A 166 -8.72 -1.06 -14.13
N LEU A 167 -7.69 -0.34 -13.70
CA LEU A 167 -7.00 -0.60 -12.43
C LEU A 167 -7.94 -0.38 -11.24
N LYS A 168 -8.71 0.73 -11.25
CA LYS A 168 -9.66 1.03 -10.18
C LYS A 168 -10.71 -0.05 -10.05
N GLU A 169 -11.28 -0.50 -11.17
CA GLU A 169 -12.28 -1.57 -11.19
C GLU A 169 -11.69 -2.88 -10.66
N ALA A 170 -10.51 -3.27 -11.14
CA ALA A 170 -9.86 -4.52 -10.74
C ALA A 170 -9.52 -4.55 -9.24
N VAL A 171 -8.94 -3.47 -8.70
CA VAL A 171 -8.63 -3.35 -7.27
C VAL A 171 -9.91 -3.33 -6.42
N THR A 172 -10.94 -2.58 -6.84
CA THR A 172 -12.23 -2.55 -6.12
C THR A 172 -12.90 -3.92 -6.09
N LYS A 173 -12.78 -4.69 -7.18
CA LYS A 173 -13.31 -6.06 -7.25
C LYS A 173 -12.55 -6.99 -6.32
N ALA A 174 -11.22 -6.85 -6.25
CA ALA A 174 -10.39 -7.64 -5.34
C ALA A 174 -10.81 -7.45 -3.88
N GLU A 175 -11.06 -6.22 -3.42
CA GLU A 175 -11.50 -5.92 -2.05
C GLU A 175 -12.85 -6.54 -1.67
N LYS A 176 -13.69 -6.86 -2.67
CA LYS A 176 -15.03 -7.43 -2.49
C LYS A 176 -15.08 -8.94 -2.66
N LEU A 177 -13.94 -9.62 -2.85
CA LEU A 177 -13.91 -11.07 -2.97
C LEU A 177 -14.38 -11.74 -1.66
N GLU A 178 -15.26 -12.72 -1.79
CA GLU A 178 -15.76 -13.53 -0.66
C GLU A 178 -14.83 -14.70 -0.32
#